data_AF-K1SP44-F1
#
_entry.id   AF-K1SP44-F1
#
_cell.length_a   1.000
_cell.length_b   1.000
_cell.length_c   1.000
_cell.angle_alpha   90.00
_cell.angle_beta   90.00
_cell.angle_gamma   90.00
#
_symmetry.space_group_name_H-M   'P 1'
#
loop_
_entity.id
_entity.type
_entity.pdbx_description
1 polymer ?
#
loop_
_entity_poly.entity_id
_entity_poly.type
_entity_poly.pdbx_seq_one_letter_code
_entity_poly.pdbx_strand_id
1 'polypeptide(L)' 'EETIADINRKLAGIETILLFTEPELTSISSTIVRELLQFGKDVTPFLPEGMKID' A
#
# COMPACT_ATOMS: atom_id res chain seq x y z
N GLU A 1 -0.74 -4.52 -11.45
CA GLU A 1 -0.90 -3.10 -11.83
C GLU A 1 -0.96 -2.85 -13.34
N GLU A 2 0.05 -3.22 -14.14
CA GLU A 2 0.11 -2.91 -15.58
C GLU A 2 -1.13 -3.34 -16.38
N THR A 3 -1.62 -4.57 -16.18
CA THR A 3 -2.83 -5.06 -16.86
C THR A 3 -4.07 -4.22 -16.53
N ILE A 4 -4.18 -3.70 -15.30
CA ILE A 4 -5.32 -2.88 -14.87
C ILE A 4 -5.23 -1.49 -15.49
N ALA A 5 -4.02 -0.91 -15.54
CA ALA A 5 -3.76 0.35 -16.23
C ALA A 5 -4.18 0.29 -17.71
N ASP A 6 -3.82 -0.79 -18.40
CA ASP A 6 -4.20 -1.01 -19.80
C ASP A 6 -5.71 -1.14 -20.00
N ILE A 7 -6.40 -1.82 -19.08
CA ILE A 7 -7.86 -1.94 -19.09
C ILE A 7 -8.50 -0.56 -18.88
N ASN A 8 -8.03 0.22 -17.91
CA ASN A 8 -8.54 1.56 -17.63
C ASN A 8 -8.38 2.51 -18.82
N ARG A 9 -7.23 2.43 -19.52
CA ARG A 9 -7.00 3.20 -20.75
C ARG A 9 -7.97 2.79 -21.86
N LYS A 10 -8.23 1.50 -22.04
CA LYS A 10 -9.16 1.00 -23.07
C LYS A 10 -10.63 1.32 -22.77
N LEU A 11 -11.04 1.26 -21.50
CA LEU A 11 -12.45 1.44 -21.11
C LEU A 11 -12.82 2.92 -20.97
N ALA A 12 -11.93 3.74 -20.43
CA ALA A 12 -12.24 5.13 -20.06
C ALA A 12 -11.28 6.17 -20.64
N GLY A 13 -10.25 5.76 -21.39
CA GLY A 13 -9.23 6.67 -21.91
C GLY A 13 -8.32 7.27 -20.84
N ILE A 14 -8.31 6.70 -19.63
CA ILE A 14 -7.56 7.22 -18.47
C ILE A 14 -6.17 6.58 -18.43
N GLU A 15 -5.14 7.43 -18.42
CA GLU A 15 -3.75 7.00 -18.25
C GLU A 15 -3.42 6.74 -16.77
N THR A 16 -2.59 5.74 -16.50
CA THR A 16 -2.15 5.40 -15.14
C THR A 16 -0.63 5.45 -15.07
N ILE A 17 -0.09 6.29 -14.18
CA ILE A 17 1.35 6.40 -13.95
C ILE A 17 1.74 5.50 -12.78
N LEU A 18 2.72 4.62 -12.98
CA LEU A 18 3.27 3.79 -11.93
C LEU A 18 4.48 4.49 -11.31
N LEU A 19 4.44 4.66 -9.99
CA LEU A 19 5.56 5.14 -9.19
C LEU A 19 6.05 3.98 -8.32
N PHE A 20 7.35 3.68 -8.41
CA PHE A 20 7.96 2.68 -7.57
C PHE A 20 8.26 3.25 -6.18
N THR A 21 8.00 2.46 -5.15
CA THR A 21 8.37 2.79 -3.78
C THR A 21 9.85 2.55 -3.55
N GLU A 22 10.41 3.19 -2.52
CA GLU A 22 11.77 2.91 -2.05
C GLU A 22 11.91 1.44 -1.60
N PRO A 23 13.07 0.80 -1.84
CA PRO A 23 13.29 -0.63 -1.52
C PRO A 23 12.96 -0.99 -0.06
N GLU A 24 13.25 -0.09 0.86
CA GLU A 24 13.03 -0.24 2.30
C GLU A 24 11.55 -0.36 2.67
N LEU A 25 10.65 0.15 1.82
CA LEU A 25 9.21 0.20 2.04
C LEU A 25 8.43 -0.84 1.23
N THR A 26 9.09 -1.56 0.30
CA THR A 26 8.45 -2.52 -0.62
C THR A 26 7.68 -3.64 0.11
N SER A 27 8.12 -4.04 1.29
CA SER A 27 7.49 -5.13 2.06
C SER A 27 6.28 -4.68 2.89
N ILE A 28 6.02 -3.38 2.99
CA ILE A 28 4.95 -2.85 3.85
C ILE A 28 3.62 -2.92 3.10
N SER A 29 2.64 -3.58 3.69
CA SER A 29 1.26 -3.60 3.20
C SER A 29 0.28 -3.55 4.37
N SER A 30 -0.92 -3.01 4.14
CA SER A 30 -1.95 -2.96 5.20
C SER A 30 -2.35 -4.35 5.70
N THR A 31 -2.23 -5.39 4.89
CA THR A 31 -2.48 -6.77 5.30
C THR A 31 -1.47 -7.22 6.34
N ILE A 32 -0.17 -7.06 6.06
CA ILE A 32 0.92 -7.44 6.98
C ILE A 32 0.86 -6.61 8.27
N VAL A 33 0.62 -5.30 8.16
CA VAL A 33 0.52 -4.42 9.34
C VAL A 33 -0.64 -4.82 10.24
N ARG A 34 -1.82 -5.12 9.67
CA ARG A 34 -2.98 -5.60 10.44
C ARG A 34 -2.73 -6.97 11.08
N GLU A 35 -2.05 -7.87 10.39
CA GLU A 35 -1.67 -9.18 10.92
C GLU A 35 -0.71 -9.05 12.12
N LEU A 36 0.32 -8.21 12.00
CA LEU A 36 1.24 -7.91 13.11
C LEU A 36 0.50 -7.33 14.33
N LEU A 37 -0.45 -6.42 14.08
CA LEU A 37 -1.30 -5.85 15.12
C LEU A 37 -2.14 -6.93 15.82
N GLN A 38 -2.71 -7.88 15.07
CA GLN A 38 -3.47 -9.02 15.64
C GLN A 38 -2.60 -9.90 16.54
N PHE A 39 -1.31 -10.04 16.24
CA PHE A 39 -0.35 -10.76 17.07
C PHE A 39 0.25 -9.91 18.20
N GLY A 40 -0.26 -8.70 18.44
CA GLY A 40 0.20 -7.79 19.50
C GLY A 40 1.61 -7.26 19.29
N LYS A 41 2.09 -7.19 18.04
CA LYS A 41 3.38 -6.59 17.70
C LYS A 41 3.25 -5.07 17.58
N ASP A 42 4.33 -4.37 17.91
CA ASP A 42 4.40 -2.93 17.69
C ASP A 42 4.49 -2.63 16.19
N VAL A 43 3.51 -1.87 15.70
CA VAL A 43 3.39 -1.47 14.29
C VAL A 43 3.62 0.03 14.09
N THR A 44 3.91 0.77 15.16
CA THR A 44 4.16 2.22 15.13
C THR A 44 5.16 2.63 14.05
N PRO A 45 6.27 1.90 13.80
CA PRO A 45 7.23 2.28 12.75
C PRO A 45 6.67 2.25 11.32
N PHE A 46 5.54 1.56 11.09
CA PHE A 46 4.92 1.41 9.77
C PHE A 46 3.73 2.35 9.57
N LEU A 47 3.42 3.20 10.56
CA LEU A 47 2.27 4.09 10.54
C LEU A 47 2.68 5.57 10.53
N PRO A 48 1.87 6.44 9.92
CA PRO A 48 2.07 7.88 10.00
C PRO A 48 1.99 8.39 11.45
N GLU A 49 2.73 9.46 11.72
CA GLU A 49 2.68 10.13 13.02
C GLU A 49 1.26 10.65 13.32
N GLY A 50 0.78 10.40 14.55
CA GLY A 50 -0.55 10.82 14.99
C GLY A 50 -1.71 9.92 14.54
N MET A 51 -1.44 8.80 13.85
CA MET A 51 -2.48 7.83 13.51
C MET A 51 -3.01 7.13 14.78
N LYS A 52 -4.34 7.16 14.98
CA LYS A 52 -5.01 6.42 16.05
C LYS A 52 -5.34 5.01 15.59
N ILE A 53 -4.98 4.03 16.39
CA ILE A 53 -5.37 2.63 16.20
C ILE A 53 -6.48 2.36 17.21
N ASP A 54 -7.72 2.30 16.71
CA ASP A 54 -8.92 1.97 17.50
C ASP A 54 -9.07 0.46 17.68
#